data_AF-A0A965BTX3-F1
#
_entry.id   AF-A0A965BTX3-F1
#
_cell.length_a   1.000
_cell.length_b   1.000
_cell.length_c   1.000
_cell.angle_alpha   90.00
_cell.angle_beta   90.00
_cell.angle_gamma   90.00
#
_symmetry.space_group_name_H-M   'P 1'
#
loop_
_entity.id
_entity.type
_entity.pdbx_description
1 polymer ?
#
loop_
_entity_poly.entity_id
_entity_poly.type
_entity_poly.pdbx_seq_one_letter_code
_entity_poly.pdbx_strand_id
1 'polypeptide(L)'
;DHVLFIASGAFHLSKPSDLLPELQGRLPIRVELKALSRDDFRRILTEPEHSLLKQYTALLGTESVTLEFTPDAVEAIADLAAEINASVENIGARRLATVLERLLEEVSFTATDRGGESIAVDAAMVRDRVAPLAASADLSRYIL
;
A
#
# COMPACT_ATOMS: atom_id res chain seq x y z
N ASP A 1 -6.13 15.20 34.48
CA ASP A 1 -5.24 14.61 33.46
C ASP A 1 -5.25 13.09 33.50
N HIS A 2 -5.90 12.48 32.51
CA HIS A 2 -5.87 11.03 32.29
C HIS A 2 -5.40 10.79 30.85
N VAL A 3 -4.23 10.18 30.69
CA VAL A 3 -3.63 9.89 29.38
C VAL A 3 -3.97 8.44 28.98
N LEU A 4 -4.51 8.27 27.77
CA LEU A 4 -4.69 6.96 27.16
C LEU A 4 -3.36 6.48 26.56
N PHE A 5 -2.97 5.24 26.86
CA PHE A 5 -1.80 4.60 26.28
C PHE A 5 -2.23 3.52 25.30
N ILE A 6 -1.58 3.49 24.14
CA ILE A 6 -1.72 2.43 23.14
C ILE A 6 -0.31 1.88 22.85
N ALA A 7 -0.11 0.61 23.15
CA ALA A 7 1.09 -0.13 22.77
C ALA A 7 0.76 -1.05 21.60
N SER A 8 1.63 -1.09 20.59
CA SER A 8 1.51 -2.01 19.45
C SER A 8 2.82 -2.76 19.26
N GLY A 9 2.74 -3.99 18.75
CA GLY A 9 3.90 -4.83 18.50
C GLY A 9 3.50 -6.09 17.76
N ALA A 10 4.44 -6.65 16.99
CA ALA A 10 4.21 -7.89 16.24
C ALA A 10 4.31 -9.13 17.15
N PHE A 11 5.02 -9.05 18.27
CA PHE A 11 5.17 -10.14 19.25
C PHE A 11 5.60 -11.49 18.63
N HIS A 12 6.45 -11.45 17.58
CA HIS A 12 6.95 -12.65 16.90
C HIS A 12 7.94 -13.46 17.76
N LEU A 13 8.75 -12.78 18.58
CA LEU A 13 9.82 -13.39 19.39
C LEU A 13 9.49 -13.43 20.89
N SER A 14 8.44 -12.71 21.31
CA SER A 14 8.02 -12.57 22.71
C SER A 14 6.51 -12.46 22.77
N LYS A 15 5.92 -12.79 23.92
CA LYS A 15 4.48 -12.69 24.16
C LYS A 15 4.17 -11.52 25.09
N PRO A 16 2.94 -10.98 25.08
CA PRO A 16 2.52 -9.97 26.07
C PRO A 16 2.69 -10.42 27.53
N SER A 17 2.71 -11.73 27.80
CA SER A 17 3.00 -12.32 29.12
C SER A 17 4.44 -12.12 29.60
N ASP A 18 5.36 -11.82 28.69
CA ASP A 18 6.79 -11.67 28.98
C ASP A 18 7.13 -10.22 29.40
N LEU A 19 6.15 -9.32 29.35
CA LEU A 19 6.27 -7.95 29.87
C LEU A 19 6.35 -7.94 31.40
N LEU A 20 6.94 -6.88 31.97
CA LEU A 20 6.93 -6.66 33.43
C LEU A 20 5.48 -6.69 33.98
N PRO A 21 5.24 -7.35 35.12
CA PRO A 21 3.89 -7.50 35.69
C PRO A 21 3.13 -6.17 35.84
N GLU A 22 3.83 -5.08 36.16
CA GLU A 22 3.26 -3.73 36.31
C GLU A 22 2.72 -3.18 34.99
N LEU A 23 3.38 -3.48 33.87
CA LEU A 23 2.92 -3.09 32.54
C LEU A 23 1.74 -3.94 32.08
N GLN A 24 1.74 -5.23 32.41
CA GLN A 24 0.61 -6.10 32.10
C GLN A 24 -0.68 -5.61 32.78
N GLY A 25 -0.59 -5.18 34.04
CA GLY A 25 -1.73 -4.62 34.78
C GLY A 25 -2.20 -3.27 34.23
N ARG A 26 -1.33 -2.51 33.55
CA ARG A 26 -1.66 -1.21 32.92
C ARG A 26 -2.17 -1.33 31.48
N LEU A 27 -2.15 -2.52 30.89
CA LEU A 27 -2.65 -2.81 29.55
C LEU A 27 -3.79 -3.85 29.60
N PRO A 28 -4.95 -3.51 30.21
CA PRO A 28 -6.04 -4.46 30.43
C PRO A 28 -6.81 -4.81 29.15
N ILE A 29 -6.89 -3.88 28.19
CA ILE A 29 -7.55 -4.11 26.90
C ILE A 29 -6.52 -4.68 25.94
N ARG A 30 -6.83 -5.84 25.36
CA ARG A 30 -6.00 -6.53 24.37
C ARG A 30 -6.83 -6.81 23.12
N VAL A 31 -6.25 -6.50 21.97
CA VAL A 31 -6.85 -6.77 20.67
C VAL A 31 -5.75 -7.30 19.75
N GLU A 32 -6.09 -8.29 18.94
CA GLU A 32 -5.22 -8.87 17.93
C GLU A 32 -5.77 -8.51 16.55
N LEU A 33 -4.90 -7.96 15.69
CA LEU A 33 -5.27 -7.59 14.33
C LEU A 33 -4.91 -8.73 13.38
N LYS A 34 -5.81 -9.01 12.44
CA LYS A 34 -5.57 -10.01 11.40
C LYS A 34 -4.66 -9.44 10.32
N ALA A 35 -3.87 -10.32 9.70
CA ALA A 35 -3.14 -9.97 8.48
C ALA A 35 -4.12 -9.59 7.37
N LEU A 36 -3.69 -8.65 6.52
CA LEU A 36 -4.49 -8.17 5.40
C LEU A 36 -4.44 -9.17 4.24
N SER A 37 -5.61 -9.39 3.63
CA SER A 37 -5.75 -10.17 2.41
C SER A 37 -5.60 -9.29 1.16
N ARG A 38 -5.47 -9.93 -0.01
CA ARG A 38 -5.58 -9.29 -1.33
C ARG A 38 -6.85 -8.44 -1.45
N ASP A 39 -7.99 -8.97 -1.01
CA ASP A 39 -9.26 -8.24 -1.05
C ASP A 39 -9.24 -7.02 -0.12
N ASP A 40 -8.58 -7.11 1.04
CA ASP A 40 -8.40 -5.96 1.91
C ASP A 40 -7.54 -4.87 1.24
N PHE A 41 -6.53 -5.23 0.45
CA PHE A 41 -5.75 -4.26 -0.34
C PHE A 41 -6.60 -3.55 -1.38
N ARG A 42 -7.46 -4.25 -2.12
CA ARG A 42 -8.42 -3.62 -3.03
C ARG A 42 -9.27 -2.59 -2.27
N ARG A 43 -9.82 -2.98 -1.12
CA ARG A 43 -10.65 -2.08 -0.30
C ARG A 43 -9.86 -0.88 0.19
N ILE A 44 -8.61 -1.06 0.62
CA ILE A 44 -7.71 0.04 1.03
C ILE A 44 -7.45 1.03 -0.11
N LEU A 45 -7.37 0.56 -1.35
CA LEU A 45 -7.16 1.42 -2.52
C LEU A 45 -8.40 2.26 -2.88
N THR A 46 -9.62 1.83 -2.54
CA THR A 46 -10.86 2.46 -3.05
C THR A 46 -11.80 3.01 -1.97
N GLU A 47 -11.93 2.36 -0.83
CA GLU A 47 -12.94 2.68 0.19
C GLU A 47 -12.55 3.84 1.12
N PRO A 48 -11.31 3.93 1.65
CA PRO A 48 -10.92 5.05 2.50
C PRO A 48 -11.16 6.41 1.84
N GLU A 49 -11.57 7.39 2.64
CA GLU A 49 -11.89 8.74 2.16
C GLU A 49 -10.73 9.35 1.37
N HIS A 50 -9.51 9.16 1.86
CA HIS A 50 -8.26 9.58 1.23
C HIS A 50 -7.39 8.38 0.83
N SER A 51 -7.94 7.45 0.06
CA SER A 51 -7.16 6.31 -0.44
C SER A 51 -6.03 6.74 -1.39
N LEU A 52 -5.02 5.88 -1.58
CA LEU A 52 -3.86 6.19 -2.42
C LEU A 52 -4.25 6.56 -3.86
N LEU A 53 -5.23 5.87 -4.46
CA LEU A 53 -5.71 6.19 -5.81
C LEU A 53 -6.28 7.61 -5.88
N LYS A 54 -7.11 7.99 -4.89
CA LYS A 54 -7.66 9.35 -4.81
C LYS A 54 -6.58 10.40 -4.61
N GLN A 55 -5.57 10.09 -3.80
CA GLN A 55 -4.43 10.99 -3.59
C GLN A 55 -3.66 11.22 -4.90
N TYR A 56 -3.31 10.16 -5.64
CA TYR A 56 -2.59 10.30 -6.91
C TYR A 56 -3.43 10.99 -7.99
N THR A 57 -4.73 10.70 -8.09
CA THR A 57 -5.64 11.43 -8.99
C THR A 57 -5.67 12.93 -8.65
N ALA A 58 -5.73 13.28 -7.36
CA ALA A 58 -5.72 14.69 -6.94
C ALA A 58 -4.36 15.36 -7.18
N LEU A 59 -3.25 14.67 -6.92
CA LEU A 59 -1.90 15.18 -7.15
C LEU A 59 -1.64 15.45 -8.63
N LEU A 60 -1.95 14.52 -9.52
CA LEU A 60 -1.79 14.75 -10.97
C LEU A 60 -2.78 15.77 -11.51
N GLY A 61 -3.94 15.90 -10.86
CA GLY A 61 -4.91 16.95 -11.14
C GLY A 61 -4.34 18.37 -10.96
N THR A 62 -3.31 18.58 -10.12
CA THR A 62 -2.65 19.89 -10.01
C THR A 62 -1.91 20.29 -11.29
N GLU A 63 -1.44 19.31 -12.05
CA GLU A 63 -0.80 19.49 -13.36
C GLU A 63 -1.82 19.44 -14.51
N SER A 64 -3.11 19.50 -14.20
CA SER A 64 -4.21 19.35 -15.17
C SER A 64 -4.23 18.00 -15.91
N VAL A 65 -3.66 16.94 -15.32
CA VAL A 65 -3.72 15.58 -15.83
C VAL A 65 -4.85 14.83 -15.13
N THR A 66 -5.78 14.27 -15.91
CA THR A 66 -6.86 13.44 -15.36
C THR A 66 -6.38 11.99 -15.28
N LEU A 67 -6.36 11.41 -14.07
CA LEU A 67 -5.98 10.00 -13.87
C LEU A 67 -7.21 9.16 -13.48
N GLU A 68 -7.52 8.15 -14.28
CA GLU A 68 -8.63 7.22 -14.05
C GLU A 68 -8.12 5.80 -13.88
N PHE A 69 -8.44 5.18 -12.75
CA PHE A 69 -8.14 3.76 -12.51
C PHE A 69 -9.35 2.91 -12.84
N THR A 70 -9.16 1.97 -13.75
CA THR A 70 -10.17 0.96 -14.07
C THR A 70 -10.28 -0.07 -12.93
N PRO A 71 -11.44 -0.74 -12.76
CA PRO A 71 -11.61 -1.76 -11.72
C PRO A 71 -10.56 -2.89 -11.81
N ASP A 72 -10.20 -3.32 -13.02
CA ASP A 72 -9.19 -4.36 -13.25
C ASP A 72 -7.77 -3.88 -12.93
N ALA A 73 -7.45 -2.59 -13.08
CA ALA A 73 -6.18 -2.05 -12.58
C ALA A 73 -6.09 -2.13 -11.06
N VAL A 74 -7.17 -1.82 -10.33
CA VAL A 74 -7.19 -1.92 -8.86
C VAL A 74 -6.94 -3.36 -8.41
N GLU A 75 -7.60 -4.32 -9.07
CA GLU A 75 -7.39 -5.74 -8.82
C GLU A 75 -5.93 -6.15 -9.09
N ALA A 76 -5.35 -5.73 -10.23
CA ALA A 76 -3.97 -6.03 -10.59
C ALA A 76 -2.94 -5.44 -9.61
N ILE A 77 -3.17 -4.21 -9.11
CA ILE A 77 -2.31 -3.57 -8.10
C ILE A 77 -2.37 -4.36 -6.79
N ALA A 78 -3.57 -4.75 -6.35
CA ALA A 78 -3.76 -5.52 -5.12
C ALA A 78 -3.13 -6.92 -5.21
N ASP A 79 -3.28 -7.59 -6.35
CA ASP A 79 -2.62 -8.87 -6.65
C ASP A 79 -1.11 -8.76 -6.53
N LEU A 80 -0.52 -7.81 -7.25
CA LEU A 80 0.92 -7.68 -7.29
C LEU A 80 1.52 -7.31 -5.93
N ALA A 81 0.86 -6.44 -5.17
CA ALA A 81 1.28 -6.11 -3.82
C ALA A 81 1.22 -7.32 -2.88
N ALA A 82 0.21 -8.19 -3.02
CA ALA A 82 0.11 -9.42 -2.26
C ALA A 82 1.20 -10.44 -2.66
N GLU A 83 1.46 -10.59 -3.95
CA GLU A 83 2.52 -11.46 -4.48
C GLU A 83 3.91 -11.05 -3.99
N ILE A 84 4.26 -9.76 -4.06
CA ILE A 84 5.56 -9.24 -3.59
C ILE A 84 5.72 -9.45 -2.08
N ASN A 85 4.66 -9.20 -1.31
CA ASN A 85 4.67 -9.46 0.14
C ASN A 85 4.89 -10.94 0.46
N ALA A 86 4.43 -11.85 -0.40
CA ALA A 86 4.63 -13.29 -0.22
C ALA A 86 6.03 -13.76 -0.67
N SER A 87 6.63 -13.12 -1.67
CA SER A 87 7.91 -13.56 -2.26
C SER A 87 9.15 -12.93 -1.62
N VAL A 88 9.05 -11.73 -1.04
CA VAL A 88 10.19 -10.99 -0.48
C VAL A 88 10.06 -10.81 1.02
N GLU A 89 9.39 -9.75 1.44
CA GLU A 89 9.17 -9.38 2.84
C GLU A 89 7.76 -8.82 2.96
N ASN A 90 6.98 -9.33 3.91
CA ASN A 90 5.63 -8.86 4.11
C ASN A 90 5.63 -7.58 4.94
N ILE A 91 5.51 -6.43 4.27
CA ILE A 91 5.38 -5.12 4.91
C ILE A 91 3.92 -4.65 5.00
N GLY A 92 2.97 -5.54 4.72
CA GLY A 92 1.54 -5.28 4.72
C GLY A 92 1.11 -4.26 3.66
N ALA A 93 0.13 -3.42 4.00
CA ALA A 93 -0.44 -2.42 3.09
C ALA A 93 0.56 -1.36 2.60
N ARG A 94 1.71 -1.19 3.27
CA ARG A 94 2.75 -0.24 2.85
C ARG A 94 3.27 -0.54 1.45
N ARG A 95 3.21 -1.80 1.01
CA ARG A 95 3.58 -2.25 -0.34
C ARG A 95 2.79 -1.53 -1.44
N LEU A 96 1.56 -1.11 -1.17
CA LEU A 96 0.73 -0.41 -2.16
C LEU A 96 1.33 0.93 -2.57
N ALA A 97 2.06 1.60 -1.68
CA ALA A 97 2.68 2.89 -1.98
C ALA A 97 3.82 2.74 -3.00
N THR A 98 4.74 1.80 -2.77
CA THR A 98 5.88 1.57 -3.67
C THR A 98 5.44 1.03 -5.03
N VAL A 99 4.41 0.17 -5.06
CA VAL A 99 3.79 -0.30 -6.31
C VAL A 99 3.20 0.86 -7.12
N LEU A 100 2.45 1.76 -6.47
CA LEU A 100 1.84 2.92 -7.15
C LEU A 100 2.87 3.95 -7.60
N GLU A 101 3.87 4.24 -6.77
CA GLU A 101 4.96 5.15 -7.12
C GLU A 101 5.69 4.66 -8.37
N ARG A 102 5.99 3.37 -8.44
CA ARG A 102 6.61 2.78 -9.63
C ARG A 102 5.68 2.78 -10.84
N LEU A 103 4.39 2.47 -10.65
CA LEU A 103 3.41 2.47 -11.73
C LEU A 103 3.29 3.83 -12.41
N LEU A 104 3.30 4.90 -11.60
CA LEU A 104 3.03 6.26 -12.04
C LEU A 104 4.30 7.09 -12.27
N GLU A 105 5.50 6.56 -12.03
CA GLU A 105 6.78 7.26 -12.12
C GLU A 105 6.90 8.09 -13.41
N GLU A 106 6.71 7.47 -14.57
CA GLU A 106 6.82 8.13 -15.88
C GLU A 106 5.73 9.19 -16.09
N VAL A 107 4.51 8.91 -15.62
CA VAL A 107 3.38 9.84 -15.73
C VAL A 107 3.62 11.07 -14.86
N SER A 108 4.10 10.86 -13.63
CA SER A 108 4.43 11.92 -12.70
C SER A 108 5.61 12.76 -13.19
N PHE A 109 6.63 12.13 -13.81
CA PHE A 109 7.80 12.84 -14.33
C PHE A 109 7.44 13.75 -15.51
N THR A 110 6.52 13.32 -16.36
CA THR A 110 6.12 14.06 -17.56
C THR A 110 4.81 14.84 -17.40
N ALA A 111 4.27 14.92 -16.18
CA ALA A 111 2.94 15.48 -15.92
C ALA A 111 2.80 16.95 -16.37
N THR A 112 3.84 17.77 -16.17
CA THR A 112 3.85 19.19 -16.56
C THR A 112 3.66 19.41 -18.06
N ASP A 113 4.09 18.43 -18.88
CA ASP A 113 4.02 18.50 -20.33
C ASP A 113 2.71 17.89 -20.88
N ARG A 114 1.91 17.26 -20.02
CA ARG A 114 0.68 16.50 -20.34
C ARG A 114 -0.61 17.20 -19.93
N GLY A 115 -0.55 18.50 -19.65
CA GLY A 115 -1.72 19.26 -19.20
C GLY A 115 -2.92 19.12 -20.16
N GLY A 116 -4.07 18.72 -19.63
CA GLY A 116 -5.29 18.47 -20.38
C GLY A 116 -5.48 17.03 -20.87
N GLU A 117 -4.50 16.14 -20.66
CA GLU A 117 -4.64 14.72 -20.99
C GLU A 117 -5.47 13.96 -19.95
N SER A 118 -6.12 12.89 -20.41
CA SER A 118 -6.73 11.88 -19.55
C SER A 118 -6.02 10.54 -19.75
N ILE A 119 -5.52 9.99 -18.65
CA ILE A 119 -4.74 8.75 -18.59
C ILE A 119 -5.59 7.71 -17.87
N ALA A 120 -6.01 6.70 -18.63
CA ALA A 120 -6.64 5.51 -18.07
C ALA A 120 -5.57 4.49 -17.68
N VAL A 121 -5.56 4.11 -16.42
CA VAL A 121 -4.72 3.03 -15.88
C VAL A 121 -5.54 1.74 -15.92
N ASP A 122 -5.11 0.79 -16.74
CA ASP A 122 -5.70 -0.54 -16.90
C ASP A 122 -4.80 -1.65 -16.34
N ALA A 123 -5.31 -2.88 -16.27
CA ALA A 123 -4.53 -4.02 -15.78
C ALA A 123 -3.28 -4.28 -16.65
N ALA A 124 -3.30 -3.95 -17.94
CA ALA A 124 -2.15 -4.12 -18.84
C ALA A 124 -1.01 -3.18 -18.44
N MET A 125 -1.31 -1.88 -18.26
CA MET A 125 -0.33 -0.89 -17.80
C MET A 125 0.28 -1.28 -16.44
N VAL A 126 -0.53 -1.80 -15.52
CA VAL A 126 -0.04 -2.28 -14.21
C VAL A 126 0.97 -3.41 -14.38
N ARG A 127 0.62 -4.42 -15.18
CA ARG A 127 1.50 -5.58 -15.42
C ARG A 127 2.77 -5.17 -16.14
N ASP A 128 2.67 -4.36 -17.19
CA ASP A 128 3.83 -3.99 -18.00
C ASP A 128 4.85 -3.17 -17.19
N ARG A 129 4.38 -2.29 -16.30
CA ARG A 129 5.25 -1.38 -15.55
C ARG A 129 5.80 -1.97 -14.26
N VAL A 130 5.07 -2.89 -13.62
CA VAL A 130 5.41 -3.36 -12.26
C VAL A 130 5.71 -4.87 -12.21
N ALA A 131 5.10 -5.70 -13.06
CA ALA A 131 5.34 -7.15 -13.03
C ALA A 131 6.81 -7.55 -13.34
N PRO A 132 7.54 -6.89 -14.26
CA PRO A 132 8.96 -7.22 -14.50
C PRO A 132 9.84 -7.07 -13.26
N LEU A 133 9.48 -6.13 -12.37
CA LEU A 133 10.20 -5.86 -11.14
C LEU A 133 9.82 -6.86 -10.04
N ALA A 134 8.54 -7.22 -9.97
CA ALA A 134 8.03 -8.25 -9.07
C ALA A 134 8.58 -9.66 -9.38
N ALA A 135 8.91 -9.93 -10.64
CA ALA A 135 9.44 -11.23 -11.08
C ALA A 135 10.88 -11.49 -10.62
N SER A 136 11.64 -10.45 -10.27
CA SER A 136 13.00 -10.58 -9.74
C SER A 136 13.01 -10.28 -8.25
N ALA A 137 13.22 -11.31 -7.43
CA ALA A 137 13.27 -11.17 -5.97
C ALA A 137 14.35 -10.16 -5.51
N ASP A 138 15.49 -10.13 -6.21
CA ASP A 138 16.55 -9.17 -5.93
C ASP A 138 16.12 -7.73 -6.28
N LEU A 139 15.57 -7.48 -7.48
CA LEU A 139 15.11 -6.12 -7.81
C LEU A 139 13.96 -5.68 -6.91
N SER A 140 13.01 -6.57 -6.64
CA SER A 140 11.89 -6.28 -5.73
C SER A 140 12.38 -5.85 -4.37
N ARG A 141 13.43 -6.46 -3.82
CA ARG A 141 13.97 -6.10 -2.51
C ARG A 141 14.56 -4.69 -2.44
N TYR A 142 15.06 -4.15 -3.55
CA TYR A 142 15.71 -2.83 -3.59
C TYR A 142 14.82 -1.72 -4.13
N ILE A 143 13.85 -2.06 -4.99
CA ILE A 143 13.05 -1.09 -5.74
C ILE A 143 11.59 -1.07 -5.26
N LEU A 144 11.06 -2.18 -4.74
CA LEU A 144 9.64 -2.35 -4.42
C LEU A 144 9.37 -2.58 -2.94
#